data_AF-S8DQZ7-F1
#
_entry.id   AF-S8DQZ7-F1
#
_cell.length_a   1.000
_cell.length_b   1.000
_cell.length_c   1.000
_cell.angle_alpha   90.00
_cell.angle_beta   90.00
_cell.angle_gamma   90.00
#
_symmetry.space_group_name_H-M   'P 1'
#
loop_
_entity.id
_entity.type
_entity.pdbx_description
1 polymer ?
#
loop_
_entity_poly.entity_id
_entity_poly.type
_entity_poly.pdbx_seq_one_letter_code
_entity_poly.pdbx_strand_id
1 'polypeptide(L)'
;MRKYYKSVDTLERLIVQRLFELTKLGMSGVGYKLREKIGKALKARAEAIKKALSRYNKYAVAMDPPRPSLSWNEVVEMASLAEFDLLRDSRSDIRQEPWAKQKNREAMNIFFDMKRAREEIERLNVEIPRLLTYMYDEHVDYHLAVSRLLFVDPALAHELSSRWIVLDRMHTGVAARLRQTARLPGFSGTVTSGRRVARQQHNGAVPPPSWARYSAGDDDMGANAVREDGILTVGSLSEEESDALVSFVDDLGIRPA
;
A
#
# COMPACT_ATOMS: atom_id res chain seq x y z
N MET A 1 14.84 29.36 -24.52
CA MET A 1 13.72 28.38 -24.53
C MET A 1 14.14 26.91 -24.63
N ARG A 2 14.59 26.35 -25.77
CA ARG A 2 14.82 24.88 -25.89
C ARG A 2 15.77 24.29 -24.83
N LYS A 3 16.85 25.00 -24.47
CA LYS A 3 17.81 24.55 -23.43
C LYS A 3 17.18 24.52 -22.03
N TYR A 4 16.30 25.47 -21.73
CA TYR A 4 15.55 25.53 -20.48
C TYR A 4 14.60 24.32 -20.36
N TYR A 5 13.75 24.07 -21.36
CA TYR A 5 12.85 22.92 -21.34
C TYR A 5 13.59 21.58 -21.22
N LYS A 6 14.69 21.41 -21.97
CA LYS A 6 15.56 20.23 -21.81
C LYS A 6 16.12 20.10 -20.39
N SER A 7 16.47 21.20 -19.73
CA SER A 7 16.95 21.16 -18.35
C SER A 7 15.85 20.79 -17.35
N VAL A 8 14.61 21.26 -17.58
CA VAL A 8 13.42 20.85 -16.80
C VAL A 8 13.17 19.35 -16.97
N ASP A 9 13.03 18.87 -18.21
CA ASP A 9 12.79 17.45 -18.50
C ASP A 9 13.89 16.54 -17.93
N THR A 10 15.15 17.00 -18.00
CA THR A 10 16.29 16.24 -17.45
C THR A 10 16.22 16.16 -15.93
N LEU A 11 15.88 17.26 -15.28
CA LEU A 11 15.78 17.32 -13.82
C LEU A 11 14.59 16.49 -13.33
N GLU A 12 13.43 16.61 -13.98
CA GLU A 12 12.21 15.82 -13.74
C GLU A 12 12.49 14.34 -13.83
N ARG A 13 13.08 13.91 -14.96
CA ARG A 13 13.43 12.50 -15.17
C ARG A 13 14.31 11.96 -14.06
N LEU A 14 15.33 12.71 -13.62
CA LEU A 14 16.25 12.27 -12.57
C LEU A 14 15.55 12.16 -11.20
N ILE A 15 14.59 13.04 -10.92
CA ILE A 15 13.84 13.04 -9.67
C ILE A 15 12.84 11.88 -9.64
N VAL A 16 12.06 11.69 -10.70
CA VAL A 16 11.14 10.56 -10.85
C VAL A 16 11.91 9.24 -10.73
N GLN A 17 13.06 9.16 -11.38
CA GLN A 17 13.99 8.04 -11.23
C GLN A 17 14.40 7.83 -9.76
N ARG A 18 14.78 8.88 -9.02
CA ARG A 18 15.15 8.77 -7.60
C ARG A 18 14.00 8.27 -6.74
N LEU A 19 12.77 8.69 -7.01
CA LEU A 19 11.59 8.22 -6.30
C LEU A 19 11.39 6.72 -6.47
N PHE A 20 11.48 6.20 -7.69
CA PHE A 20 11.41 4.76 -7.93
C PHE A 20 12.52 3.97 -7.22
N GLU A 21 13.73 4.53 -7.10
CA GLU A 21 14.80 3.91 -6.31
C GLU A 21 14.50 3.86 -4.82
N LEU A 22 13.96 4.95 -4.26
CA LEU A 22 13.55 5.01 -2.85
C LEU A 22 12.41 4.03 -2.56
N THR A 23 11.38 3.98 -3.43
CA THR A 23 10.30 2.99 -3.30
C THR A 23 10.85 1.57 -3.32
N LYS A 24 11.80 1.28 -4.21
CA LYS A 24 12.43 -0.04 -4.32
C LYS A 24 13.26 -0.39 -3.09
N LEU A 25 13.91 0.59 -2.46
CA LEU A 25 14.64 0.38 -1.20
C LEU A 25 13.70 -0.01 -0.05
N GLY A 26 12.51 0.60 0.00
CA GLY A 26 11.47 0.33 1.00
C GLY A 26 10.71 -0.99 0.84
N MET A 27 10.93 -1.75 -0.23
CA MET A 27 10.28 -3.04 -0.44
C MET A 27 10.88 -4.13 0.47
N SER A 28 10.02 -4.90 1.14
CA SER A 28 10.44 -6.11 1.86
C SER A 28 10.97 -7.17 0.88
N GLY A 29 11.97 -7.96 1.30
CA GLY A 29 12.56 -9.03 0.47
C GLY A 29 13.72 -8.62 -0.45
N VAL A 30 14.21 -7.37 -0.40
CA VAL A 30 15.41 -6.95 -1.14
C VAL A 30 16.67 -7.50 -0.46
N GLY A 31 17.38 -8.42 -1.12
CA GLY A 31 18.63 -8.98 -0.60
C GLY A 31 19.75 -7.94 -0.45
N TYR A 32 20.70 -8.19 0.46
CA TYR A 32 21.77 -7.26 0.84
C TYR A 32 22.52 -6.64 -0.36
N LYS A 33 23.00 -7.48 -1.30
CA LYS A 33 23.71 -7.02 -2.51
C LYS A 33 22.87 -6.09 -3.40
N LEU A 34 21.54 -6.25 -3.39
CA LEU A 34 20.64 -5.39 -4.16
C LEU A 34 20.41 -4.06 -3.43
N ARG A 35 20.30 -4.05 -2.10
CA ARG A 35 20.25 -2.82 -1.29
C ARG A 35 21.51 -1.98 -1.47
N GLU A 36 22.69 -2.61 -1.42
CA GLU A 36 23.97 -1.91 -1.62
C GLU A 36 24.04 -1.23 -3.00
N LYS A 37 23.59 -1.92 -4.06
CA LYS A 37 23.48 -1.35 -5.40
C LYS A 37 22.49 -0.19 -5.47
N ILE A 38 21.34 -0.29 -4.81
CA ILE A 38 20.35 0.79 -4.73
C ILE A 38 20.95 1.99 -3.99
N GLY A 39 21.64 1.78 -2.87
CA GLY A 39 22.32 2.85 -2.12
C GLY A 39 23.38 3.58 -2.97
N LYS A 40 24.23 2.83 -3.68
CA LYS A 40 25.19 3.42 -4.63
C LYS A 40 24.51 4.20 -5.75
N ALA A 41 23.42 3.68 -6.29
CA ALA A 41 22.64 4.35 -7.33
C ALA A 41 21.99 5.63 -6.81
N LEU A 42 21.45 5.63 -5.59
CA LEU A 42 20.88 6.80 -4.91
C LEU A 42 21.92 7.91 -4.73
N LYS A 43 23.12 7.58 -4.24
CA LYS A 43 24.23 8.55 -4.10
C LYS A 43 24.61 9.16 -5.46
N ALA A 44 24.81 8.32 -6.47
CA ALA A 44 25.13 8.78 -7.81
C ALA A 44 24.01 9.66 -8.42
N ARG A 45 22.74 9.31 -8.14
CA ARG A 45 21.58 10.07 -8.60
C ARG A 45 21.43 11.39 -7.89
N ALA A 46 21.71 11.48 -6.59
CA ALA A 46 21.71 12.75 -5.86
C ALA A 46 22.70 13.75 -6.49
N GLU A 47 23.92 13.31 -6.80
CA GLU A 47 24.91 14.14 -7.50
C GLU A 47 24.47 14.54 -8.92
N ALA A 48 23.81 13.63 -9.64
CA ALA A 48 23.25 13.95 -10.95
C ALA A 48 22.13 15.01 -10.87
N ILE A 49 21.26 14.93 -9.86
CA ILE A 49 20.20 15.93 -9.60
C ILE A 49 20.84 17.27 -9.24
N LYS A 50 21.85 17.33 -8.36
CA LYS A 50 22.56 18.58 -8.02
C LYS A 50 23.08 19.28 -9.28
N LYS A 51 23.73 18.53 -10.17
CA LYS A 51 24.23 19.06 -11.46
C LYS A 51 23.11 19.52 -12.39
N ALA A 52 22.01 18.76 -12.47
CA ALA A 52 20.85 19.13 -13.27
C ALA A 52 20.14 20.37 -12.72
N LEU A 53 20.07 20.52 -11.40
CA LEU A 53 19.54 21.68 -10.70
C LEU A 53 20.35 22.94 -11.00
N SER A 54 21.67 22.89 -10.91
CA SER A 54 22.54 24.02 -11.29
C SER A 54 22.33 24.43 -12.75
N ARG A 55 22.17 23.45 -13.66
CA ARG A 55 21.87 23.71 -15.08
C ARG A 55 20.50 24.36 -15.26
N TYR A 56 19.48 23.87 -14.57
CA TYR A 56 18.15 24.47 -14.55
C TYR A 56 18.23 25.93 -14.07
N ASN A 57 18.81 26.20 -12.91
CA ASN A 57 18.92 27.55 -12.33
C ASN A 57 19.67 28.51 -13.27
N LYS A 58 20.75 28.04 -13.91
CA LYS A 58 21.47 28.82 -14.93
C LYS A 58 20.58 29.24 -16.10
N TYR A 59 19.77 28.32 -16.63
CA TYR A 59 18.87 28.62 -17.74
C TYR A 59 17.62 29.37 -17.31
N ALA A 60 17.13 29.16 -16.08
CA ALA A 60 15.98 29.84 -15.50
C ALA A 60 16.20 31.35 -15.42
N VAL A 61 17.35 31.79 -14.92
CA VAL A 61 17.72 33.22 -14.84
C VAL A 61 17.91 33.85 -16.23
N ALA A 62 18.35 33.06 -17.22
CA ALA A 62 18.58 33.52 -18.59
C ALA A 62 17.32 33.55 -19.47
N MET A 63 16.15 33.20 -18.93
CA MET A 63 14.87 33.33 -19.63
C MET A 63 14.35 34.77 -19.55
N ASP A 64 13.51 35.15 -20.51
CA ASP A 64 12.78 36.42 -20.51
C ASP A 64 11.27 36.12 -20.57
N PRO A 65 10.52 36.33 -19.48
CA PRO A 65 10.97 36.79 -18.16
C PRO A 65 11.79 35.74 -17.39
N PRO A 66 12.66 36.16 -16.45
CA PRO A 66 13.45 35.24 -15.63
C PRO A 66 12.54 34.35 -14.78
N ARG A 67 12.92 33.06 -14.68
CA ARG A 67 12.17 32.04 -13.92
C ARG A 67 12.77 31.86 -12.52
N PRO A 68 11.96 31.43 -11.52
CA PRO A 68 12.46 31.20 -10.18
C PRO A 68 13.49 30.07 -10.17
N SER A 69 14.60 30.32 -9.47
CA SER A 69 15.59 29.29 -9.13
C SER A 69 15.05 28.36 -8.07
N LEU A 70 15.47 27.10 -8.12
CA LEU A 70 15.11 26.07 -7.16
C LEU A 70 16.31 25.76 -6.26
N SER A 71 16.05 25.59 -4.97
CA SER A 71 16.97 25.07 -3.97
C SER A 71 16.91 23.53 -3.93
N TRP A 72 17.91 22.92 -3.29
CA TRP A 72 17.91 21.47 -3.10
C TRP A 72 16.74 20.98 -2.23
N ASN A 73 16.41 21.71 -1.17
CA ASN A 73 15.31 21.35 -0.27
C ASN A 73 13.97 21.37 -1.00
N GLU A 74 13.70 22.42 -1.79
CA GLU A 74 12.48 22.49 -2.62
C GLU A 74 12.41 21.31 -3.60
N VAL A 75 13.55 20.89 -4.18
CA VAL A 75 13.58 19.72 -5.08
C VAL A 75 13.25 18.42 -4.34
N VAL A 76 13.72 18.25 -3.11
CA VAL A 76 13.43 17.07 -2.28
C VAL A 76 11.96 17.06 -1.85
N GLU A 77 11.42 18.19 -1.43
CA GLU A 77 10.00 18.35 -1.07
C GLU A 77 9.08 18.10 -2.28
N MET A 78 9.41 18.65 -3.46
CA MET A 78 8.62 18.38 -4.68
C MET A 78 8.71 16.91 -5.11
N ALA A 79 9.85 16.26 -4.87
CA ALA A 79 10.01 14.84 -5.18
C ALA A 79 9.11 13.99 -4.28
N SER A 80 9.10 14.21 -2.97
CA SER A 80 8.31 13.39 -2.02
C SER A 80 6.81 13.43 -2.32
N LEU A 81 6.32 14.52 -2.89
CA LEU A 81 4.91 14.73 -3.21
C LEU A 81 4.54 14.39 -4.65
N ALA A 82 5.49 13.92 -5.47
CA ALA A 82 5.32 13.71 -6.92
C ALA A 82 4.85 14.98 -7.67
N GLU A 83 5.27 16.15 -7.21
CA GLU A 83 4.78 17.47 -7.67
C GLU A 83 5.67 18.11 -8.76
N PHE A 84 6.68 17.39 -9.24
CA PHE A 84 7.66 17.95 -10.16
C PHE A 84 7.09 18.29 -11.55
N ASP A 85 5.98 17.66 -11.95
CA ASP A 85 5.25 17.94 -13.19
C ASP A 85 4.78 19.40 -13.28
N LEU A 86 4.63 20.09 -12.13
CA LEU A 86 4.30 21.51 -12.05
C LEU A 86 5.38 22.42 -12.62
N LEU A 87 6.60 21.90 -12.79
CA LEU A 87 7.68 22.68 -13.37
C LEU A 87 7.62 22.80 -14.89
N ARG A 88 6.79 21.99 -15.54
CA ARG A 88 6.53 22.11 -16.98
C ARG A 88 5.62 23.32 -17.24
N ASP A 89 6.10 24.26 -18.05
CA ASP A 89 5.23 25.32 -18.59
C ASP A 89 4.12 24.62 -19.40
N SER A 90 2.93 24.54 -18.82
CA SER A 90 1.72 24.45 -19.63
C SER A 90 1.39 25.85 -20.16
N ARG A 91 0.50 25.96 -21.15
CA ARG A 91 0.15 27.25 -21.78
C ARG A 91 -0.37 28.30 -20.77
N SER A 92 -0.75 27.85 -19.57
CA SER A 92 -1.08 28.66 -18.40
C SER A 92 -0.16 28.23 -17.25
N ASP A 93 0.35 29.17 -16.45
CA ASP A 93 1.08 28.81 -15.23
C ASP A 93 0.11 28.21 -14.20
N ILE A 94 -0.01 26.89 -14.21
CA ILE A 94 -0.89 26.16 -13.30
C ILE A 94 -0.46 26.28 -11.84
N ARG A 95 0.78 26.68 -11.53
CA ARG A 95 1.24 26.81 -10.13
C ARG A 95 0.48 27.90 -9.36
N GLN A 96 -0.06 28.87 -10.08
CA GLN A 96 -0.89 29.92 -9.49
C GLN A 96 -2.31 29.44 -9.17
N GLU A 97 -2.74 28.33 -9.77
CA GLU A 97 -4.06 27.79 -9.54
C GLU A 97 -4.22 27.30 -8.09
N PRO A 98 -5.37 27.54 -7.45
CA PRO A 98 -5.59 27.13 -6.06
C PRO A 98 -5.38 25.62 -5.84
N TRP A 99 -5.72 24.77 -6.81
CA TRP A 99 -5.54 23.31 -6.71
C TRP A 99 -4.09 22.86 -6.90
N ALA A 100 -3.20 23.71 -7.41
CA ALA A 100 -1.79 23.39 -7.61
C ALA A 100 -0.91 23.79 -6.41
N LYS A 101 -1.47 24.52 -5.44
CA LYS A 101 -0.80 24.86 -4.19
C LYS A 101 -0.76 23.63 -3.29
N GLN A 102 0.42 23.30 -2.76
CA GLN A 102 0.65 22.12 -1.93
C GLN A 102 -0.37 21.98 -0.79
N LYS A 103 -0.49 23.01 0.06
CA LYS A 103 -1.42 23.01 1.21
C LYS A 103 -2.87 22.72 0.79
N ASN A 104 -3.27 23.19 -0.38
CA ASN A 104 -4.62 22.98 -0.88
C ASN A 104 -4.81 21.57 -1.42
N ARG A 105 -3.79 20.98 -2.07
CA ARG A 105 -3.81 19.56 -2.46
C ARG A 105 -3.84 18.62 -1.27
N GLU A 106 -3.03 18.88 -0.25
CA GLU A 106 -3.03 18.09 0.99
C GLU A 106 -4.41 18.14 1.65
N ALA A 107 -4.98 19.34 1.80
CA ALA A 107 -6.33 19.50 2.31
C ALA A 107 -7.38 18.80 1.43
N MET A 108 -7.23 18.86 0.11
CA MET A 108 -8.12 18.21 -0.85
C MET A 108 -8.03 16.68 -0.77
N ASN A 109 -6.83 16.11 -0.67
CA ASN A 109 -6.60 14.68 -0.49
C ASN A 109 -7.23 14.20 0.80
N ILE A 110 -6.95 14.87 1.93
CA ILE A 110 -7.57 14.55 3.23
C ILE A 110 -9.09 14.63 3.14
N PHE A 111 -9.64 15.67 2.51
CA PHE A 111 -11.08 15.82 2.32
C PHE A 111 -11.69 14.67 1.51
N PHE A 112 -11.06 14.31 0.39
CA PHE A 112 -11.55 13.21 -0.46
C PHE A 112 -11.34 11.85 0.18
N ASP A 113 -10.25 11.62 0.90
CA ASP A 113 -10.02 10.41 1.68
C ASP A 113 -11.09 10.24 2.75
N MET A 114 -11.43 11.31 3.48
CA MET A 114 -12.55 11.29 4.44
C MET A 114 -13.89 11.01 3.76
N LYS A 115 -14.14 11.62 2.59
CA LYS A 115 -15.38 11.39 1.83
C LYS A 115 -15.46 9.93 1.36
N ARG A 116 -14.39 9.41 0.78
CA ARG A 116 -14.28 8.02 0.31
C ARG A 116 -14.34 7.02 1.44
N ALA A 117 -13.75 7.31 2.59
CA ALA A 117 -13.84 6.46 3.77
C ALA A 117 -15.29 6.26 4.22
N ARG A 118 -16.14 7.30 4.15
CA ARG A 118 -17.57 7.17 4.46
C ARG A 118 -18.30 6.27 3.46
N GLU A 119 -18.04 6.46 2.16
CA GLU A 119 -18.59 5.59 1.11
C GLU A 119 -18.11 4.14 1.28
N GLU A 120 -16.85 3.94 1.67
CA GLU A 120 -16.26 2.64 1.89
C GLU A 120 -16.89 1.92 3.10
N ILE A 121 -17.27 2.63 4.16
CA ILE A 121 -18.02 2.02 5.28
C ILE A 121 -19.36 1.44 4.79
N GLU A 122 -20.11 2.19 3.99
CA GLU A 122 -21.38 1.71 3.42
C GLU A 122 -21.18 0.49 2.51
N ARG A 123 -20.10 0.51 1.72
CA ARG A 123 -19.73 -0.61 0.85
C ARG A 123 -19.34 -1.86 1.65
N LEU A 124 -18.52 -1.70 2.69
CA LEU A 124 -18.08 -2.79 3.55
C LEU A 124 -19.26 -3.46 4.28
N ASN A 125 -20.31 -2.71 4.62
CA ASN A 125 -21.54 -3.28 5.19
C ASN A 125 -22.20 -4.32 4.26
N VAL A 126 -21.97 -4.23 2.95
CA VAL A 126 -22.44 -5.19 1.95
C VAL A 126 -21.40 -6.26 1.65
N GLU A 127 -20.12 -5.87 1.58
CA GLU A 127 -19.04 -6.79 1.20
C GLU A 127 -18.68 -7.79 2.30
N ILE A 128 -18.70 -7.39 3.58
CA ILE A 128 -18.40 -8.26 4.72
C ILE A 128 -19.35 -9.47 4.77
N PRO A 129 -20.69 -9.30 4.73
CA PRO A 129 -21.61 -10.43 4.65
C PRO A 129 -21.42 -11.28 3.38
N ARG A 130 -21.11 -10.66 2.23
CA ARG A 130 -20.86 -11.39 0.97
C ARG A 130 -19.61 -12.26 1.07
N LEU A 131 -18.53 -11.75 1.66
CA LEU A 131 -17.30 -12.49 1.87
C LEU A 131 -17.53 -13.67 2.82
N LEU A 132 -18.22 -13.44 3.95
CA LEU A 132 -18.59 -14.52 4.88
C LEU A 132 -19.45 -15.59 4.20
N THR A 133 -20.43 -15.17 3.39
CA THR A 133 -21.27 -16.08 2.60
C THR A 133 -20.41 -16.90 1.64
N TYR A 134 -19.49 -16.27 0.91
CA TYR A 134 -18.56 -16.95 0.00
C TYR A 134 -17.72 -18.00 0.74
N MET A 135 -17.12 -17.64 1.87
CA MET A 135 -16.29 -18.54 2.67
C MET A 135 -17.08 -19.74 3.18
N TYR A 136 -18.33 -19.52 3.61
CA TYR A 136 -19.22 -20.57 4.09
C TYR A 136 -19.65 -21.50 2.95
N ASP A 137 -20.03 -20.91 1.82
CA ASP A 137 -20.41 -21.62 0.60
C ASP A 137 -19.29 -22.52 0.09
N GLU A 138 -18.05 -22.01 0.09
CA GLU A 138 -16.86 -22.74 -0.30
C GLU A 138 -16.58 -23.92 0.64
N HIS A 139 -16.68 -23.72 1.96
CA HIS A 139 -16.57 -24.81 2.95
C HIS A 139 -17.57 -25.94 2.67
N VAL A 140 -18.82 -25.59 2.37
CA VAL A 140 -19.87 -26.57 2.06
C VAL A 140 -19.57 -27.31 0.76
N ASP A 141 -19.08 -26.60 -0.27
CA ASP A 141 -18.73 -27.21 -1.57
C ASP A 141 -17.59 -28.22 -1.42
N TYR A 142 -16.52 -27.87 -0.70
CA TYR A 142 -15.42 -28.80 -0.42
C TYR A 142 -15.88 -30.00 0.38
N HIS A 143 -16.65 -29.80 1.45
CA HIS A 143 -17.14 -30.90 2.27
C HIS A 143 -17.97 -31.90 1.46
N LEU A 144 -18.89 -31.40 0.61
CA LEU A 144 -19.72 -32.25 -0.23
C LEU A 144 -18.92 -32.94 -1.33
N ALA A 145 -17.96 -32.25 -1.96
CA ALA A 145 -17.11 -32.83 -2.99
C ALA A 145 -16.24 -33.96 -2.44
N VAL A 146 -15.58 -33.74 -1.29
CA VAL A 146 -14.78 -34.76 -0.60
C VAL A 146 -15.64 -35.96 -0.21
N SER A 147 -16.81 -35.72 0.38
CA SER A 147 -17.73 -36.81 0.80
C SER A 147 -18.18 -37.68 -0.38
N ARG A 148 -18.43 -37.07 -1.53
CA ARG A 148 -18.84 -37.79 -2.76
C ARG A 148 -17.67 -38.57 -3.37
N LEU A 149 -16.49 -37.98 -3.40
CA LEU A 149 -15.31 -38.55 -4.06
C LEU A 149 -14.60 -39.60 -3.21
N LEU A 150 -14.82 -39.62 -1.89
CA LEU A 150 -14.16 -40.55 -0.98
C LEU A 150 -14.24 -42.02 -1.42
N PHE A 151 -15.36 -42.41 -2.03
CA PHE A 151 -15.59 -43.79 -2.51
C PHE A 151 -15.40 -43.95 -4.04
N VAL A 152 -15.31 -42.86 -4.80
CA VAL A 152 -15.21 -42.88 -6.27
C VAL A 152 -13.77 -42.69 -6.73
N ASP A 153 -13.09 -41.68 -6.17
CA ASP A 153 -11.70 -41.34 -6.46
C ASP A 153 -11.02 -40.84 -5.17
N PRO A 154 -10.43 -41.75 -4.39
CA PRO A 154 -9.77 -41.41 -3.12
C PRO A 154 -8.58 -40.46 -3.29
N ALA A 155 -7.88 -40.50 -4.44
CA ALA A 155 -6.72 -39.65 -4.69
C ALA A 155 -7.16 -38.19 -4.87
N LEU A 156 -8.20 -37.96 -5.68
CA LEU A 156 -8.78 -36.62 -5.83
C LEU A 156 -9.42 -36.11 -4.53
N ALA A 157 -10.09 -36.98 -3.77
CA ALA A 157 -10.66 -36.63 -2.46
C ALA A 157 -9.58 -36.18 -1.46
N HIS A 158 -8.40 -36.82 -1.49
CA HIS A 158 -7.25 -36.43 -0.67
C HIS A 158 -6.73 -35.03 -1.04
N GLU A 159 -6.53 -34.75 -2.32
CA GLU A 159 -6.06 -33.43 -2.79
C GLU A 159 -7.05 -32.31 -2.45
N LEU A 160 -8.35 -32.55 -2.64
CA LEU A 160 -9.39 -31.59 -2.27
C LEU A 160 -9.42 -31.33 -0.76
N SER A 161 -9.21 -32.37 0.05
CA SER A 161 -9.14 -32.27 1.51
C SER A 161 -7.91 -31.46 1.95
N SER A 162 -6.75 -31.73 1.37
CA SER A 162 -5.51 -30.98 1.63
C SER A 162 -5.66 -29.49 1.28
N ARG A 163 -6.27 -29.18 0.13
CA ARG A 163 -6.56 -27.79 -0.27
C ARG A 163 -7.57 -27.13 0.64
N TRP A 164 -8.62 -27.85 1.04
CA TRP A 164 -9.64 -27.34 1.95
C TRP A 164 -9.06 -26.97 3.33
N ILE A 165 -8.14 -27.78 3.88
CA ILE A 165 -7.45 -27.47 5.15
C ILE A 165 -6.68 -26.15 5.06
N VAL A 166 -6.00 -25.89 3.94
CA VAL A 166 -5.26 -24.64 3.73
C VAL A 166 -6.22 -23.45 3.67
N LEU A 167 -7.31 -23.58 2.91
CA LEU A 167 -8.33 -22.53 2.78
C LEU A 167 -9.02 -22.25 4.12
N ASP A 168 -9.37 -23.29 4.89
CA ASP A 168 -10.03 -23.12 6.20
C ASP A 168 -9.13 -22.36 7.20
N ARG A 169 -7.81 -22.58 7.15
CA ARG A 169 -6.85 -21.80 7.94
C ARG A 169 -6.82 -20.33 7.52
N MET A 170 -6.81 -20.05 6.21
CA MET A 170 -6.88 -18.68 5.70
C MET A 170 -8.19 -18.01 6.10
N HIS A 171 -9.30 -18.71 5.93
CA HIS A 171 -10.63 -18.26 6.31
C HIS A 171 -10.76 -17.97 7.80
N THR A 172 -10.11 -18.78 8.64
CA THR A 172 -10.05 -18.52 10.08
C THR A 172 -9.37 -17.17 10.39
N GLY A 173 -8.26 -16.86 9.71
CA GLY A 173 -7.58 -15.56 9.84
C GLY A 173 -8.43 -14.39 9.34
N VAL A 174 -9.07 -14.56 8.19
CA VAL A 174 -9.99 -13.55 7.62
C VAL A 174 -11.17 -13.29 8.56
N ALA A 175 -11.84 -14.34 9.04
CA ALA A 175 -12.95 -14.23 9.96
C ALA A 175 -12.54 -13.55 11.27
N ALA A 176 -11.36 -13.86 11.82
CA ALA A 176 -10.83 -13.17 13.00
C ALA A 176 -10.65 -11.66 12.75
N ARG A 177 -10.14 -11.27 11.58
CA ARG A 177 -9.99 -9.85 11.20
C ARG A 177 -11.34 -9.14 11.03
N LEU A 178 -12.32 -9.80 10.40
CA LEU A 178 -13.69 -9.28 10.27
C LEU A 178 -14.37 -9.09 11.63
N ARG A 179 -14.10 -9.96 12.60
CA ARG A 179 -14.58 -9.78 13.98
C ARG A 179 -13.92 -8.61 14.67
N GLN A 180 -12.62 -8.38 14.43
CA GLN A 180 -11.93 -7.19 14.94
C GLN A 180 -12.55 -5.92 14.36
N THR A 181 -12.92 -5.91 13.07
CA THR A 181 -13.59 -4.74 12.46
C THR A 181 -14.96 -4.46 13.09
N ALA A 182 -15.68 -5.50 13.53
CA ALA A 182 -16.97 -5.36 14.21
C ALA A 182 -16.86 -4.61 15.56
N ARG A 183 -15.68 -4.62 16.18
CA ARG A 183 -15.40 -3.97 17.47
C ARG A 183 -14.96 -2.51 17.33
N LEU A 184 -14.74 -2.03 16.11
CA LEU A 184 -14.28 -0.66 15.88
C LEU A 184 -15.42 0.34 16.13
N PRO A 185 -15.11 1.52 16.71
CA PRO A 185 -16.09 2.57 16.87
C PRO A 185 -16.58 3.04 15.49
N GLY A 186 -17.90 3.12 15.31
CA GLY A 186 -18.52 3.51 14.03
C GLY A 186 -18.81 2.35 13.07
N PHE A 187 -18.55 1.10 13.47
CA PHE A 187 -19.05 -0.06 12.72
C PHE A 187 -20.59 -0.07 12.70
N SER A 188 -21.17 -0.14 11.51
CA SER A 188 -22.63 -0.11 11.28
C SER A 188 -23.16 -1.34 10.56
N GLY A 189 -22.28 -2.29 10.23
CA GLY A 189 -22.61 -3.47 9.46
C GLY A 189 -23.01 -4.67 10.29
N THR A 190 -23.03 -5.84 9.64
CA THR A 190 -23.25 -7.13 10.31
C THR A 190 -22.14 -8.10 9.91
N VAL A 191 -21.69 -8.91 10.87
CA VAL A 191 -20.69 -9.96 10.65
C VAL A 191 -21.39 -11.31 10.70
N THR A 192 -22.40 -11.45 9.84
CA THR A 192 -23.16 -12.69 9.69
C THR A 192 -23.14 -13.14 8.24
N SER A 193 -23.15 -14.46 8.04
CA SER A 193 -23.23 -15.01 6.69
C SER A 193 -24.64 -14.82 6.14
N GLY A 194 -24.74 -14.31 4.91
CA GLY A 194 -25.98 -14.16 4.18
C GLY A 194 -26.38 -15.43 3.44
N ARG A 195 -27.31 -15.29 2.49
CA ARG A 195 -27.79 -16.37 1.63
C ARG A 195 -27.64 -16.01 0.16
N ARG A 196 -27.03 -16.91 -0.62
CA ARG A 196 -26.97 -16.77 -2.08
C ARG A 196 -28.29 -17.22 -2.71
N VAL A 197 -28.95 -16.32 -3.45
CA VAL A 197 -30.32 -16.51 -3.99
C VAL A 197 -30.47 -17.77 -4.86
N ALA A 198 -29.46 -18.11 -5.65
CA ALA A 198 -29.51 -19.23 -6.59
C ALA A 198 -29.03 -20.59 -6.02
N ARG A 199 -28.64 -20.65 -4.74
CA ARG A 199 -28.07 -21.88 -4.14
C ARG A 199 -29.16 -22.70 -3.45
N GLN A 200 -29.22 -24.00 -3.76
CA GLN A 200 -30.10 -24.94 -3.06
C GLN A 200 -29.70 -25.04 -1.58
N GLN A 201 -30.70 -25.09 -0.69
CA GLN A 201 -30.43 -25.26 0.74
C GLN A 201 -29.85 -26.64 0.98
N HIS A 202 -28.69 -26.69 1.63
CA HIS A 202 -28.20 -27.90 2.25
C HIS A 202 -28.89 -28.02 3.61
N ASN A 203 -29.69 -29.07 3.82
CA ASN A 203 -30.56 -29.29 4.99
C ASN A 203 -29.77 -29.58 6.29
N GLY A 204 -28.77 -28.77 6.64
CA GLY A 204 -27.98 -28.92 7.86
C GLY A 204 -27.06 -30.15 7.89
N ALA A 205 -26.89 -30.84 6.75
CA ALA A 205 -26.06 -32.06 6.67
C ALA A 205 -24.55 -31.79 6.79
N VAL A 206 -24.10 -30.55 6.57
CA VAL A 206 -22.70 -30.16 6.65
C VAL A 206 -22.44 -29.39 7.95
N PRO A 207 -21.49 -29.84 8.79
CA PRO A 207 -21.15 -29.12 10.01
C PRO A 207 -20.60 -27.73 9.67
N PRO A 208 -21.02 -26.67 10.39
CA PRO A 208 -20.50 -25.34 10.15
C PRO A 208 -19.00 -25.28 10.47
N PRO A 209 -18.21 -24.49 9.74
CA PRO A 209 -16.79 -24.34 10.00
C PRO A 209 -16.55 -23.73 11.39
N SER A 210 -15.38 -24.00 11.96
CA SER A 210 -14.98 -23.54 13.29
C SER A 210 -15.12 -22.01 13.44
N TRP A 211 -14.71 -21.26 12.42
CA TRP A 211 -14.80 -19.81 12.38
C TRP A 211 -16.23 -19.27 12.17
N ALA A 212 -17.22 -20.11 11.82
CA ALA A 212 -18.62 -19.70 11.72
C ALA A 212 -19.43 -20.04 12.99
N ARG A 213 -18.89 -20.85 13.91
CA ARG A 213 -19.59 -21.35 15.11
C ARG A 213 -19.76 -20.35 16.26
N TYR A 214 -19.28 -19.12 16.11
CA TYR A 214 -19.28 -18.13 17.19
C TYR A 214 -20.47 -17.17 17.06
N SER A 215 -21.48 -17.36 17.91
CA SER A 215 -22.48 -16.33 18.20
C SER A 215 -21.87 -15.22 19.07
N ALA A 216 -22.46 -14.03 19.00
CA ALA A 216 -21.98 -12.76 19.54
C ALA A 216 -21.87 -12.66 21.09
N GLY A 217 -21.54 -13.74 21.80
CA GLY A 217 -21.50 -13.80 23.27
C GLY A 217 -20.29 -14.49 23.91
N ASP A 218 -19.36 -15.07 23.14
CA ASP A 218 -18.13 -15.66 23.72
C ASP A 218 -16.99 -14.65 23.68
N ASP A 219 -16.95 -13.82 24.71
CA ASP A 219 -15.82 -12.97 25.07
C ASP A 219 -14.67 -13.78 25.65
N ASP A 220 -13.48 -13.17 25.53
CA ASP A 220 -12.19 -13.55 26.09
C ASP A 220 -11.35 -14.57 25.30
N MET A 221 -10.39 -14.04 24.53
CA MET A 221 -9.04 -14.59 24.41
C MET A 221 -8.14 -13.59 23.66
N GLY A 222 -7.22 -12.98 24.42
CA GLY A 222 -5.89 -12.60 23.95
C GLY A 222 -5.80 -11.43 22.97
N ALA A 223 -5.75 -10.22 23.52
CA ALA A 223 -5.19 -9.05 22.84
C ALA A 223 -3.71 -9.30 22.52
N ASN A 224 -3.42 -9.88 21.35
CA ASN A 224 -2.08 -9.81 20.79
C ASN A 224 -1.95 -8.44 20.10
N ALA A 225 -1.22 -7.55 20.75
CA ALA A 225 -0.85 -6.25 20.23
C ALA A 225 -0.24 -6.43 18.84
N VAL A 226 -0.98 -6.04 17.81
CA VAL A 226 -0.41 -5.81 16.49
C VAL A 226 0.53 -4.64 16.69
N ARG A 227 1.83 -4.89 16.54
CA ARG A 227 2.80 -3.83 16.33
C ARG A 227 2.30 -3.02 15.16
N GLU A 228 1.96 -1.75 15.40
CA GLU A 228 1.93 -0.75 14.34
C GLU A 228 3.35 -0.72 13.78
N ASP A 229 3.58 -1.52 12.73
CA ASP A 229 4.66 -1.25 11.81
C ASP A 229 4.27 0.07 11.15
N GLY A 230 4.72 1.17 11.75
CA GLY A 230 4.60 2.50 11.20
C GLY A 230 5.06 2.41 9.76
N ILE A 231 4.15 2.67 8.83
CA ILE A 231 4.49 2.89 7.44
C ILE A 231 5.47 4.06 7.47
N LEU A 232 6.76 3.74 7.30
CA LEU A 232 7.80 4.71 7.01
C LEU A 232 7.35 5.42 5.74
N THR A 233 6.79 6.61 5.90
CA THR A 233 6.46 7.50 4.79
C THR A 233 7.78 7.80 4.07
N VAL A 234 7.85 7.37 2.82
CA VAL A 234 9.04 7.33 1.94
C VAL A 234 9.60 8.74 1.59
N GLY A 235 9.23 9.77 2.36
CA GLY A 235 9.59 11.17 2.12
C GLY A 235 10.05 11.97 3.33
N SER A 236 10.19 11.37 4.52
CA SER A 236 10.49 12.14 5.74
C SER A 236 11.97 12.21 6.14
N LEU A 237 12.89 11.56 5.41
CA LEU A 237 14.29 11.50 5.83
C LEU A 237 15.10 12.62 5.17
N SER A 238 15.63 13.52 6.00
CA SER A 238 16.67 14.49 5.68
C SER A 238 17.97 13.81 5.20
N GLU A 239 18.91 14.58 4.66
CA GLU A 239 20.22 14.06 4.19
C GLU A 239 20.96 13.33 5.32
N GLU A 240 20.91 13.88 6.54
CA GLU A 240 21.50 13.29 7.74
C GLU A 240 20.77 12.00 8.17
N GLU A 241 19.44 11.97 8.08
CA GLU A 241 18.66 10.78 8.44
C GLU A 241 18.77 9.68 7.40
N SER A 242 18.93 10.02 6.12
CA SER A 242 19.20 9.06 5.06
C SER A 242 20.60 8.46 5.22
N ASP A 243 21.61 9.29 5.51
CA ASP A 243 22.98 8.81 5.73
C ASP A 243 23.10 8.02 7.05
N ALA A 244 22.37 8.42 8.10
CA ALA A 244 22.27 7.70 9.36
C ALA A 244 21.51 6.37 9.23
N LEU A 245 20.45 6.32 8.40
CA LEU A 245 19.75 5.06 8.11
C LEU A 245 20.65 4.12 7.31
N VAL A 246 21.41 4.65 6.34
CA VAL A 246 22.37 3.86 5.56
C VAL A 246 23.49 3.34 6.45
N SER A 247 24.07 4.17 7.32
CA SER A 247 25.11 3.74 8.26
C SER A 247 24.59 2.73 9.27
N PHE A 248 23.41 2.97 9.85
CA PHE A 248 22.75 2.03 10.76
C PHE A 248 22.52 0.67 10.10
N VAL A 249 22.08 0.65 8.84
CA VAL A 249 21.87 -0.61 8.09
C VAL A 249 23.19 -1.29 7.75
N ASP A 250 24.25 -0.54 7.46
CA ASP A 250 25.60 -1.07 7.25
C ASP A 250 26.18 -1.67 8.55
N ASP A 251 25.85 -1.10 9.71
CA ASP A 251 26.33 -1.53 11.03
C ASP A 251 25.59 -2.76 11.60
N LEU A 252 24.37 -3.09 11.11
CA LEU A 252 23.62 -4.29 11.51
C LEU A 252 24.35 -5.62 11.20
N GLY A 253 25.42 -5.58 10.39
CA GLY A 253 26.27 -6.72 10.07
C GLY A 253 27.58 -6.82 10.87
N ILE A 254 27.92 -5.82 11.68
CA ILE A 254 29.17 -5.79 12.44
C ILE A 254 28.90 -6.30 13.85
N ARG A 255 29.35 -7.50 14.17
CA ARG A 255 29.40 -7.96 15.57
C ARG A 255 30.47 -7.13 16.30
N PRO A 256 30.17 -6.48 17.45
CA PRO A 256 31.23 -5.92 18.26
C PRO A 256 32.15 -7.06 18.74
N ALA A 257 33.45 -6.84 18.62
CA ALA A 257 34.50 -7.72 19.14
C ALA A 257 34.53 -7.70 20.67
#